data_AF-A0A1I0KT21-F1
#
_entry.id   AF-A0A1I0KT21-F1
#
_cell.length_a   1.000
_cell.length_b   1.000
_cell.length_c   1.000
_cell.angle_alpha   90.00
_cell.angle_beta   90.00
_cell.angle_gamma   90.00
#
_symmetry.space_group_name_H-M   'P 1'
#
loop_
_entity.id
_entity.type
_entity.pdbx_description
1 polymer ?
#
loop_
_entity_poly.entity_id
_entity_poly.type
_entity_poly.pdbx_seq_one_letter_code
_entity_poly.pdbx_strand_id
1 'polypeptide(L)'
;MKSRFGVVRFGGITLILSGILFFVVYLLVLPLPDPPLPDADLLAWLKEWKFNLSMADEVLLFAALALLPSTVALHRVLVKTDPIKTWLGCSVMAVAVPVYIVLDIVLGRLVYPVYHLELSPDIYRLVLSLYYGGMHMIAILMCIATIVLSLAIRRSRMGEWLVYLGFAAGMADVLGAFPWLTGTAVELVHQILFAAWFIAVGLKLWGLKNEARA
;
A
#
# COMPACT_ATOMS: atom_id res chain seq x y z
N MET A 1 -29.43 -12.75 5.93
CA MET A 1 -29.12 -11.33 5.56
C MET A 1 -28.14 -10.59 6.49
N LYS A 2 -27.96 -10.95 7.78
CA LYS A 2 -27.03 -10.24 8.70
C LYS A 2 -25.53 -10.39 8.36
N SER A 3 -25.08 -11.52 7.78
CA SER A 3 -23.66 -11.79 7.52
C SER A 3 -23.02 -10.89 6.45
N ARG A 4 -23.78 -10.53 5.39
CA ARG A 4 -23.26 -9.75 4.25
C ARG A 4 -22.74 -8.38 4.65
N PHE A 5 -23.38 -7.77 5.64
CA PHE A 5 -23.00 -6.46 6.11
C PHE A 5 -21.87 -6.46 7.15
N GLY A 6 -21.64 -7.58 7.84
CA GLY A 6 -20.47 -7.72 8.70
C GLY A 6 -19.19 -7.63 7.86
N VAL A 7 -19.18 -8.32 6.72
CA VAL A 7 -18.02 -8.33 5.80
C VAL A 7 -17.73 -6.97 5.20
N VAL A 8 -18.74 -6.20 4.77
CA VAL A 8 -18.51 -4.86 4.18
C VAL A 8 -17.94 -3.89 5.22
N ARG A 9 -18.47 -3.90 6.44
CA ARG A 9 -17.95 -3.06 7.53
C ARG A 9 -16.54 -3.45 7.93
N PHE A 10 -16.29 -4.75 8.08
CA PHE A 10 -14.95 -5.26 8.39
C PHE A 10 -13.94 -4.91 7.30
N GLY A 11 -14.32 -5.04 6.02
CA GLY A 11 -13.51 -4.60 4.90
C GLY A 11 -13.23 -3.09 4.89
N GLY A 12 -14.20 -2.27 5.30
CA GLY A 12 -13.99 -0.83 5.49
C GLY A 12 -12.99 -0.50 6.60
N ILE A 13 -13.12 -1.16 7.76
CA ILE A 13 -12.18 -1.01 8.90
C ILE A 13 -10.77 -1.42 8.48
N THR A 14 -10.64 -2.58 7.84
CA THR A 14 -9.34 -3.06 7.36
C THR A 14 -8.73 -2.15 6.29
N LEU A 15 -9.54 -1.47 5.47
CA LEU A 15 -9.03 -0.52 4.47
C LEU A 15 -8.48 0.75 5.15
N ILE A 16 -9.17 1.25 6.17
CA ILE A 16 -8.68 2.34 7.01
C ILE A 16 -7.36 1.95 7.66
N LEU A 17 -7.29 0.77 8.28
CA LEU A 17 -6.08 0.26 8.91
C LEU A 17 -4.94 0.12 7.90
N SER A 18 -5.19 -0.47 6.74
CA SER A 18 -4.20 -0.62 5.67
C SER A 18 -3.61 0.72 5.26
N GLY A 19 -4.45 1.75 5.03
CA GLY A 19 -3.98 3.09 4.67
C GLY A 19 -3.12 3.74 5.75
N ILE A 20 -3.50 3.60 7.02
CA ILE A 20 -2.71 4.09 8.15
C ILE A 20 -1.37 3.34 8.24
N LEU A 21 -1.38 2.02 8.12
CA LEU A 21 -0.18 1.19 8.26
C LEU A 21 0.81 1.45 7.12
N PHE A 22 0.36 1.59 5.86
CA PHE A 22 1.24 2.00 4.76
C PHE A 22 1.87 3.37 5.01
N PHE A 23 1.11 4.33 5.55
CA PHE A 23 1.66 5.62 5.93
C PHE A 23 2.70 5.50 7.06
N VAL A 24 2.46 4.61 8.04
CA VAL A 24 3.45 4.33 9.10
C VAL A 24 4.72 3.68 8.52
N VAL A 25 4.60 2.73 7.58
CA VAL A 25 5.76 2.17 6.86
C VAL A 25 6.57 3.31 6.23
N TYR A 26 5.90 4.24 5.54
CA TYR A 26 6.57 5.40 4.97
C TYR A 26 7.31 6.23 6.03
N LEU A 27 6.68 6.55 7.17
CA LEU A 27 7.32 7.32 8.23
C LEU A 27 8.54 6.60 8.85
N LEU A 28 8.55 5.28 8.86
CA LEU A 28 9.68 4.48 9.35
C LEU A 28 10.87 4.54 8.38
N VAL A 29 10.62 4.57 7.06
CA VAL A 29 11.67 4.65 6.04
C VAL A 29 12.07 6.09 5.68
N LEU A 30 11.22 7.07 5.98
CA LEU A 30 11.45 8.50 5.73
C LEU A 30 12.82 9.05 6.18
N PRO A 31 13.34 8.72 7.39
CA PRO A 31 14.61 9.28 7.85
C PRO A 31 15.83 8.59 7.24
N LEU A 32 15.66 7.50 6.48
CA LEU A 32 16.79 6.75 5.94
C LEU A 32 17.47 7.58 4.85
N PRO A 33 18.79 7.82 4.95
CA PRO A 33 19.55 8.36 3.85
C PRO A 33 19.71 7.30 2.75
N ASP A 34 20.07 7.73 1.54
CA ASP A 34 20.34 6.82 0.44
C ASP A 34 21.39 5.76 0.82
N PRO A 35 21.22 4.49 0.42
CA PRO A 35 22.20 3.45 0.72
C PRO A 35 23.57 3.81 0.14
N PRO A 36 24.63 3.82 0.94
CA PRO A 36 25.96 4.21 0.48
C PRO A 36 26.58 3.14 -0.44
N LEU A 37 27.42 3.58 -1.36
CA LEU A 37 28.09 2.69 -2.32
C LEU A 37 29.24 1.87 -1.72
N PRO A 38 30.10 2.38 -0.82
CA PRO A 38 31.20 1.60 -0.24
C PRO A 38 30.72 0.49 0.71
N ASP A 39 31.40 -0.67 0.72
CA ASP A 39 30.99 -1.85 1.51
C ASP A 39 30.88 -1.56 3.01
N ALA A 40 31.91 -0.96 3.59
CA ALA A 40 31.98 -0.69 5.03
C ALA A 40 30.85 0.26 5.46
N ASP A 41 30.59 1.27 4.64
CA ASP A 41 29.54 2.27 4.88
C ASP A 41 28.15 1.64 4.75
N LEU A 42 27.95 0.71 3.81
CA LEU A 42 26.69 0.00 3.63
C LEU A 42 26.35 -0.87 4.85
N LEU A 43 27.33 -1.60 5.38
CA LEU A 43 27.14 -2.41 6.58
C LEU A 43 26.88 -1.54 7.82
N ALA A 44 27.56 -0.40 7.92
CA ALA A 44 27.30 0.58 8.98
C ALA A 44 25.88 1.16 8.87
N TRP A 45 25.45 1.54 7.66
CA TRP A 45 24.10 2.02 7.36
C TRP A 45 23.03 0.98 7.75
N LEU A 46 23.20 -0.29 7.35
CA LEU A 46 22.28 -1.37 7.70
C LEU A 46 22.18 -1.58 9.21
N LYS A 47 23.29 -1.44 9.92
CA LYS A 47 23.34 -1.55 11.39
C LYS A 47 22.65 -0.37 12.07
N GLU A 48 22.87 0.84 11.59
CA GLU A 48 22.28 2.07 12.12
C GLU A 48 20.76 2.10 11.93
N TRP A 49 20.29 1.75 10.73
CA TRP A 49 18.87 1.81 10.36
C TRP A 49 18.11 0.50 10.59
N LYS A 50 18.73 -0.49 11.24
CA LYS A 50 18.17 -1.81 11.47
C LYS A 50 16.78 -1.77 12.10
N PHE A 51 16.59 -0.93 13.13
CA PHE A 51 15.31 -0.80 13.81
C PHE A 51 14.21 -0.32 12.86
N ASN A 52 14.47 0.78 12.13
CA ASN A 52 13.52 1.35 11.18
C ASN A 52 13.13 0.34 10.10
N LEU A 53 14.12 -0.33 9.50
CA LEU A 53 13.90 -1.36 8.49
C LEU A 53 13.11 -2.55 9.05
N SER A 54 13.43 -3.03 10.26
CA SER A 54 12.69 -4.14 10.90
C SER A 54 11.24 -3.77 11.19
N MET A 55 10.98 -2.56 11.68
CA MET A 55 9.61 -2.15 11.97
C MET A 55 8.83 -1.89 10.68
N ALA A 56 9.48 -1.35 9.64
CA ALA A 56 8.86 -1.15 8.34
C ALA A 56 8.42 -2.49 7.73
N ASP A 57 9.27 -3.51 7.85
CA ASP A 57 8.97 -4.91 7.49
C ASP A 57 7.71 -5.41 8.21
N GLU A 58 7.74 -5.49 9.55
CA GLU A 58 6.60 -6.03 10.31
C GLU A 58 5.27 -5.30 10.00
N VAL A 59 5.31 -3.96 9.89
CA VAL A 59 4.12 -3.16 9.60
C VAL A 59 3.62 -3.38 8.17
N LEU A 60 4.53 -3.57 7.20
CA LEU A 60 4.20 -3.80 5.79
C LEU A 60 3.38 -5.08 5.61
N LEU A 61 3.76 -6.16 6.29
CA LEU A 61 3.01 -7.41 6.27
C LEU A 61 1.54 -7.20 6.71
N PHE A 62 1.32 -6.53 7.84
CA PHE A 62 -0.04 -6.26 8.33
C PHE A 62 -0.81 -5.31 7.41
N ALA A 63 -0.15 -4.29 6.84
CA ALA A 63 -0.74 -3.38 5.87
C ALA A 63 -1.24 -4.12 4.62
N ALA A 64 -0.41 -5.04 4.09
CA ALA A 64 -0.71 -5.84 2.92
C ALA A 64 -1.82 -6.86 3.18
N LEU A 65 -1.79 -7.57 4.31
CA LEU A 65 -2.84 -8.54 4.66
C LEU A 65 -4.20 -7.87 4.88
N ALA A 66 -4.22 -6.64 5.41
CA ALA A 66 -5.44 -5.87 5.60
C ALA A 66 -6.15 -5.55 4.27
N LEU A 67 -5.43 -5.48 3.14
CA LEU A 67 -6.02 -5.29 1.80
C LEU A 67 -6.95 -6.43 1.39
N LEU A 68 -6.75 -7.66 1.88
CA LEU A 68 -7.56 -8.82 1.48
C LEU A 68 -9.05 -8.65 1.80
N PRO A 69 -9.47 -8.47 3.07
CA PRO A 69 -10.87 -8.22 3.40
C PRO A 69 -11.40 -6.91 2.80
N SER A 70 -10.56 -5.89 2.63
CA SER A 70 -10.92 -4.64 1.97
C SER A 70 -11.29 -4.84 0.50
N THR A 71 -10.47 -5.59 -0.24
CA THR A 71 -10.70 -5.95 -1.65
C THR A 71 -12.01 -6.71 -1.80
N VAL A 72 -12.26 -7.69 -0.92
CA VAL A 72 -13.53 -8.44 -0.93
C VAL A 72 -14.73 -7.53 -0.67
N ALA A 73 -14.63 -6.58 0.26
CA ALA A 73 -15.70 -5.64 0.54
C ALA A 73 -15.96 -4.66 -0.61
N LEU A 74 -14.90 -4.09 -1.19
CA LEU A 74 -14.99 -3.21 -2.36
C LEU A 74 -15.65 -3.93 -3.53
N HIS A 75 -15.21 -5.16 -3.84
CA HIS A 75 -15.80 -5.97 -4.88
C HIS A 75 -17.31 -6.16 -4.66
N ARG A 76 -17.72 -6.57 -3.45
CA ARG A 76 -19.15 -6.80 -3.13
C ARG A 76 -20.02 -5.56 -3.29
N VAL A 77 -19.48 -4.38 -3.06
CA VAL A 77 -20.22 -3.12 -3.16
C VAL A 77 -20.26 -2.65 -4.62
N LEU A 78 -19.10 -2.56 -5.27
CA LEU A 78 -18.96 -1.91 -6.58
C LEU A 78 -19.35 -2.79 -7.76
N VAL A 79 -19.31 -4.12 -7.63
CA VAL A 79 -19.61 -5.04 -8.75
C VAL A 79 -21.06 -4.90 -9.24
N LYS A 80 -21.96 -4.44 -8.37
CA LYS A 80 -23.37 -4.18 -8.69
C LYS A 80 -23.57 -2.94 -9.56
N THR A 81 -22.56 -2.09 -9.65
CA THR A 81 -22.61 -0.79 -10.27
C THR A 81 -21.81 -0.78 -11.58
N ASP A 82 -20.56 -1.24 -11.54
CA ASP A 82 -19.71 -1.38 -12.72
C ASP A 82 -18.87 -2.65 -12.60
N PRO A 83 -19.36 -3.81 -13.08
CA PRO A 83 -18.74 -5.10 -12.81
C PRO A 83 -17.34 -5.19 -13.44
N ILE A 84 -17.15 -4.70 -14.67
CA ILE A 84 -15.88 -4.82 -15.38
C ILE A 84 -14.78 -4.03 -14.65
N LYS A 85 -15.02 -2.76 -14.33
CA LYS A 85 -14.02 -1.94 -13.63
C LYS A 85 -13.78 -2.44 -12.22
N THR A 86 -14.82 -2.91 -11.55
CA THR A 86 -14.68 -3.49 -10.20
C THR A 86 -13.78 -4.73 -10.23
N TRP A 87 -14.03 -5.66 -11.16
CA TRP A 87 -13.19 -6.85 -11.31
C TRP A 87 -11.75 -6.47 -11.61
N LEU A 88 -11.51 -5.58 -12.56
CA LEU A 88 -10.16 -5.15 -12.92
C LEU A 88 -9.43 -4.50 -11.72
N GLY A 89 -10.03 -3.48 -11.10
CA GLY A 89 -9.42 -2.75 -9.99
C GLY A 89 -9.19 -3.62 -8.75
N CYS A 90 -10.17 -4.46 -8.39
CA CYS A 90 -10.02 -5.39 -7.27
C CYS A 90 -8.99 -6.49 -7.57
N SER A 91 -8.87 -6.96 -8.82
CA SER A 91 -7.88 -7.97 -9.19
C SER A 91 -6.47 -7.41 -9.11
N VAL A 92 -6.25 -6.18 -9.61
CA VAL A 92 -4.94 -5.51 -9.50
C VAL A 92 -4.56 -5.31 -8.02
N MET A 93 -5.51 -4.84 -7.19
CA MET A 93 -5.27 -4.69 -5.75
C MET A 93 -5.03 -6.05 -5.05
N ALA A 94 -5.72 -7.11 -5.46
CA ALA A 94 -5.47 -8.46 -4.95
C ALA A 94 -4.09 -9.00 -5.36
N VAL A 95 -3.61 -8.69 -6.56
CA VAL A 95 -2.26 -9.02 -7.04
C VAL A 95 -1.19 -8.22 -6.28
N ALA A 96 -1.48 -6.99 -5.87
CA ALA A 96 -0.53 -6.20 -5.06
C ALA A 96 -0.19 -6.89 -3.73
N VAL A 97 -1.12 -7.63 -3.12
CA VAL A 97 -0.89 -8.33 -1.83
C VAL A 97 0.29 -9.32 -1.88
N PRO A 98 0.32 -10.33 -2.76
CA PRO A 98 1.47 -11.23 -2.83
C PRO A 98 2.76 -10.51 -3.25
N VAL A 99 2.69 -9.43 -4.04
CA VAL A 99 3.88 -8.65 -4.38
C VAL A 99 4.41 -7.94 -3.12
N TYR A 100 3.55 -7.33 -2.31
CA TYR A 100 3.94 -6.76 -1.01
C TYR A 100 4.57 -7.81 -0.10
N ILE A 101 3.98 -9.01 0.00
CA ILE A 101 4.53 -10.11 0.81
C ILE A 101 5.91 -10.55 0.30
N VAL A 102 6.13 -10.54 -1.02
CA VAL A 102 7.48 -10.82 -1.56
C VAL A 102 8.46 -9.71 -1.20
N LEU A 103 8.04 -8.44 -1.29
CA LEU A 103 8.92 -7.31 -0.91
C LEU A 103 9.21 -7.24 0.58
N ASP A 104 8.26 -7.65 1.42
CA ASP A 104 8.44 -7.89 2.85
C ASP A 104 9.54 -8.94 3.06
N ILE A 105 9.47 -10.10 2.41
CA ILE A 105 10.56 -11.09 2.49
C ILE A 105 11.91 -10.50 2.05
N VAL A 106 11.93 -9.69 0.99
CA VAL A 106 13.15 -9.02 0.50
C VAL A 106 13.69 -8.01 1.53
N LEU A 107 12.82 -7.18 2.11
CA LEU A 107 13.18 -6.18 3.13
C LEU A 107 13.66 -6.87 4.41
N GLY A 108 12.96 -7.89 4.88
CA GLY A 108 13.35 -8.70 6.03
C GLY A 108 14.72 -9.33 5.86
N ARG A 109 15.16 -9.66 4.64
CA ARG A 109 16.52 -10.16 4.37
C ARG A 109 17.64 -9.13 4.55
N LEU A 110 17.32 -7.83 4.62
CA LEU A 110 18.28 -6.80 5.00
C LEU A 110 18.54 -6.76 6.50
N VAL A 111 17.60 -7.27 7.31
CA VAL A 111 17.57 -7.04 8.76
C VAL A 111 17.73 -8.34 9.57
N TYR A 112 17.14 -9.41 9.08
CA TYR A 112 17.06 -10.69 9.77
C TYR A 112 18.05 -11.69 9.17
N PRO A 113 19.08 -12.11 9.95
CA PRO A 113 19.94 -13.21 9.56
C PRO A 113 19.22 -14.54 9.81
N VAL A 114 18.21 -14.84 8.99
CA VAL A 114 17.44 -16.10 9.08
C VAL A 114 18.42 -17.27 8.98
N TYR A 115 18.39 -18.16 9.97
CA TYR A 115 19.34 -19.27 10.15
C TYR A 115 20.81 -18.86 10.28
N HIS A 116 21.10 -17.64 10.76
CA HIS A 116 22.46 -17.10 10.86
C HIS A 116 23.18 -17.00 9.50
N LEU A 117 22.43 -17.01 8.39
CA LEU A 117 22.95 -16.80 7.05
C LEU A 117 23.15 -15.31 6.82
N GLU A 118 24.36 -14.83 7.07
CA GLU A 118 24.78 -13.47 6.74
C GLU A 118 24.98 -13.32 5.24
N LEU A 119 24.59 -12.16 4.70
CA LEU A 119 24.75 -11.84 3.29
C LEU A 119 26.05 -11.05 3.07
N SER A 120 26.66 -11.22 1.90
CA SER A 120 27.78 -10.37 1.48
C SER A 120 27.28 -8.98 1.06
N PRO A 121 28.15 -7.95 1.06
CA PRO A 121 27.79 -6.60 0.60
C PRO A 121 27.14 -6.55 -0.79
N ASP A 122 27.65 -7.34 -1.74
CA ASP A 122 27.09 -7.41 -3.10
C ASP A 122 25.66 -7.97 -3.11
N ILE A 123 25.37 -8.95 -2.26
CA ILE A 123 24.00 -9.48 -2.13
C ILE A 123 23.10 -8.44 -1.47
N TYR A 124 23.56 -7.70 -0.45
CA TYR A 124 22.76 -6.62 0.13
C TYR A 124 22.40 -5.55 -0.90
N ARG A 125 23.32 -5.17 -1.81
CA ARG A 125 23.01 -4.25 -2.92
C ARG A 125 21.96 -4.80 -3.85
N LEU A 126 22.06 -6.09 -4.21
CA LEU A 126 21.05 -6.75 -5.03
C LEU A 126 19.68 -6.74 -4.34
N VAL A 127 19.63 -7.07 -3.04
CA VAL A 127 18.39 -7.08 -2.24
C VAL A 127 17.78 -5.67 -2.17
N LEU A 128 18.58 -4.64 -1.90
CA LEU A 128 18.12 -3.24 -1.93
C LEU A 128 17.59 -2.83 -3.31
N SER A 129 18.30 -3.18 -4.39
CA SER A 129 17.89 -2.88 -5.76
C SER A 129 16.56 -3.56 -6.11
N LEU A 130 16.38 -4.83 -5.73
CA LEU A 130 15.13 -5.56 -5.90
C LEU A 130 14.00 -4.96 -5.07
N TYR A 131 14.27 -4.54 -3.82
CA TYR A 131 13.29 -3.88 -2.97
C TYR A 131 12.79 -2.58 -3.61
N TYR A 132 13.68 -1.65 -3.96
CA TYR A 132 13.30 -0.37 -4.57
C TYR A 132 12.63 -0.55 -5.94
N GLY A 133 13.13 -1.47 -6.78
CA GLY A 133 12.50 -1.80 -8.06
C GLY A 133 11.11 -2.42 -7.89
N GLY A 134 10.92 -3.21 -6.84
CA GLY A 134 9.62 -3.76 -6.48
C GLY A 134 8.65 -2.72 -5.93
N MET A 135 9.12 -1.80 -5.08
CA MET A 135 8.32 -0.68 -4.58
C MET A 135 7.83 0.22 -5.73
N HIS A 136 8.68 0.47 -6.72
CA HIS A 136 8.30 1.13 -7.98
C HIS A 136 7.16 0.39 -8.69
N MET A 137 7.28 -0.93 -8.89
CA MET A 137 6.24 -1.74 -9.53
C MET A 137 4.92 -1.70 -8.76
N ILE A 138 4.97 -1.80 -7.43
CA ILE A 138 3.78 -1.75 -6.58
C ILE A 138 3.10 -0.39 -6.67
N ALA A 139 3.85 0.72 -6.66
CA ALA A 139 3.28 2.05 -6.80
C ALA A 139 2.46 2.15 -8.10
N ILE A 140 2.95 1.57 -9.19
CA ILE A 140 2.22 1.49 -10.46
C ILE A 140 0.97 0.61 -10.36
N LEU A 141 1.05 -0.56 -9.71
CA LEU A 141 -0.11 -1.43 -9.51
C LEU A 141 -1.19 -0.73 -8.69
N MET A 142 -0.80 -0.06 -7.61
CA MET A 142 -1.71 0.68 -6.76
C MET A 142 -2.30 1.91 -7.45
N CYS A 143 -1.51 2.63 -8.25
CA CYS A 143 -1.99 3.69 -9.13
C CYS A 143 -3.14 3.19 -10.03
N ILE A 144 -2.91 2.08 -10.74
CA ILE A 144 -3.90 1.48 -11.64
C ILE A 144 -5.15 1.05 -10.86
N ALA A 145 -4.97 0.35 -9.74
CA ALA A 145 -6.07 -0.09 -8.90
C ALA A 145 -6.92 1.09 -8.41
N THR A 146 -6.28 2.13 -7.86
CA THR A 146 -6.91 3.34 -7.34
C THR A 146 -7.70 4.08 -8.41
N ILE A 147 -7.12 4.28 -9.60
CA ILE A 147 -7.79 4.95 -10.72
C ILE A 147 -9.01 4.15 -11.19
N VAL A 148 -8.84 2.84 -11.42
CA VAL A 148 -9.91 1.98 -11.93
C VAL A 148 -11.05 1.85 -10.91
N LEU A 149 -10.72 1.70 -9.63
CA LEU A 149 -11.72 1.66 -8.55
C LEU A 149 -12.41 3.02 -8.40
N SER A 150 -11.71 4.14 -8.59
CA SER A 150 -12.32 5.48 -8.59
C SER A 150 -13.32 5.66 -9.73
N LEU A 151 -13.03 5.12 -10.91
CA LEU A 151 -13.98 5.08 -12.02
C LEU A 151 -15.21 4.21 -11.72
N ALA A 152 -15.05 3.09 -11.00
CA ALA A 152 -16.19 2.28 -10.54
C ALA A 152 -17.00 3.04 -9.46
N ILE A 153 -16.32 3.70 -8.53
CA ILE A 153 -16.91 4.53 -7.47
C ILE A 153 -17.74 5.68 -8.06
N ARG A 154 -17.30 6.28 -9.18
CA ARG A 154 -18.02 7.36 -9.88
C ARG A 154 -19.46 7.01 -10.23
N ARG A 155 -19.74 5.73 -10.51
CA ARG A 155 -21.09 5.25 -10.83
C ARG A 155 -21.86 4.80 -9.58
N SER A 156 -21.22 4.79 -8.42
CA SER A 156 -21.76 4.29 -7.14
C SER A 156 -22.30 5.41 -6.27
N ARG A 157 -22.96 5.05 -5.15
CA ARG A 157 -23.44 6.01 -4.14
C ARG A 157 -22.37 6.44 -3.13
N MET A 158 -21.10 6.07 -3.31
CA MET A 158 -20.05 6.37 -2.33
C MET A 158 -19.64 7.86 -2.32
N GLY A 159 -20.00 8.61 -3.37
CA GLY A 159 -19.84 10.08 -3.44
C GLY A 159 -18.76 10.51 -4.44
N GLU A 160 -19.03 11.59 -5.17
CA GLU A 160 -18.18 12.06 -6.27
C GLU A 160 -16.81 12.58 -5.80
N TRP A 161 -16.73 13.19 -4.61
CA TRP A 161 -15.47 13.67 -4.06
C TRP A 161 -14.41 12.58 -3.86
N LEU A 162 -14.83 11.33 -3.60
CA LEU A 162 -13.91 10.19 -3.52
C LEU A 162 -13.24 9.87 -4.85
N VAL A 163 -13.92 10.18 -5.95
CA VAL A 163 -13.40 9.99 -7.30
C VAL A 163 -12.26 10.98 -7.53
N TYR A 164 -12.47 12.25 -7.20
CA TYR A 164 -11.42 13.28 -7.33
C TYR A 164 -10.23 12.98 -6.42
N LEU A 165 -10.47 12.59 -5.17
CA LEU A 165 -9.41 12.18 -4.25
C LEU A 165 -8.64 10.96 -4.79
N GLY A 166 -9.33 9.97 -5.34
CA GLY A 166 -8.69 8.78 -5.89
C GLY A 166 -7.92 9.05 -7.18
N PHE A 167 -8.40 9.93 -8.05
CA PHE A 167 -7.59 10.40 -9.19
C PHE A 167 -6.35 11.17 -8.73
N ALA A 168 -6.48 12.04 -7.73
CA ALA A 168 -5.34 12.76 -7.17
C ALA A 168 -4.31 11.79 -6.56
N ALA A 169 -4.77 10.82 -5.75
CA ALA A 169 -3.92 9.77 -5.18
C ALA A 169 -3.24 8.92 -6.27
N GLY A 170 -4.01 8.42 -7.24
CA GLY A 170 -3.44 7.61 -8.33
C GLY A 170 -2.44 8.38 -9.21
N MET A 171 -2.67 9.67 -9.50
CA MET A 171 -1.67 10.49 -10.19
C MET A 171 -0.44 10.76 -9.34
N ALA A 172 -0.62 10.96 -8.04
CA ALA A 172 0.49 11.09 -7.11
C ALA A 172 1.30 9.79 -7.00
N ASP A 173 0.67 8.61 -7.07
CA ASP A 173 1.36 7.30 -7.11
C ASP A 173 2.24 7.14 -8.36
N VAL A 174 1.90 7.76 -9.50
CA VAL A 174 2.79 7.79 -10.68
C VAL A 174 4.08 8.54 -10.37
N LEU A 175 3.98 9.65 -9.63
CA LEU A 175 5.15 10.42 -9.19
C LEU A 175 5.93 9.64 -8.12
N GLY A 176 5.21 9.05 -7.16
CA GLY A 176 5.75 8.21 -6.08
C GLY A 176 6.39 6.91 -6.57
N ALA A 177 6.14 6.49 -7.81
CA ALA A 177 6.85 5.38 -8.41
C ALA A 177 8.33 5.70 -8.70
N PHE A 178 8.72 6.98 -8.72
CA PHE A 178 10.09 7.42 -9.02
C PHE A 178 10.69 8.25 -7.88
N PRO A 179 10.83 7.69 -6.66
CA PRO A 179 11.28 8.45 -5.49
C PRO A 179 12.66 9.10 -5.66
N TRP A 180 13.52 8.48 -6.48
CA TRP A 180 14.85 9.01 -6.82
C TRP A 180 14.84 10.24 -7.75
N LEU A 181 13.68 10.62 -8.31
CA LEU A 181 13.51 11.81 -9.16
C LEU A 181 12.68 12.91 -8.49
N THR A 182 11.76 12.54 -7.60
CA THR A 182 10.72 13.42 -7.05
C THR A 182 11.09 14.02 -5.69
N GLY A 183 11.94 13.33 -4.92
CA GLY A 183 12.41 13.77 -3.62
C GLY A 183 11.35 13.68 -2.51
N THR A 184 11.82 13.77 -1.26
CA THR A 184 11.06 13.44 -0.05
C THR A 184 9.75 14.22 0.14
N ALA A 185 9.68 15.48 -0.31
CA ALA A 185 8.47 16.29 -0.16
C ALA A 185 7.32 15.77 -1.04
N VAL A 186 7.63 15.39 -2.28
CA VAL A 186 6.63 14.79 -3.20
C VAL A 186 6.25 13.39 -2.72
N GLU A 187 7.22 12.65 -2.19
CA GLU A 187 6.98 11.35 -1.57
C GLU A 187 5.98 11.45 -0.40
N LEU A 188 6.15 12.44 0.48
CA LEU A 188 5.24 12.66 1.60
C LEU A 188 3.82 13.00 1.12
N VAL A 189 3.70 13.85 0.10
CA VAL A 189 2.39 14.26 -0.44
C VAL A 189 1.64 13.07 -1.04
N HIS A 190 2.28 12.23 -1.85
CA HIS A 190 1.56 11.08 -2.42
C HIS A 190 1.15 10.07 -1.34
N GLN A 191 2.00 9.80 -0.35
CA GLN A 191 1.67 8.89 0.75
C GLN A 191 0.48 9.39 1.58
N ILE A 192 0.39 10.70 1.82
CA ILE A 192 -0.77 11.32 2.45
C ILE A 192 -2.03 11.13 1.59
N LEU A 193 -1.96 11.37 0.28
CA LEU A 193 -3.10 11.23 -0.62
C LEU A 193 -3.57 9.76 -0.72
N PHE A 194 -2.63 8.83 -0.83
CA PHE A 194 -2.88 7.40 -0.86
C PHE A 194 -3.60 6.93 0.41
N ALA A 195 -3.03 7.26 1.59
CA ALA A 195 -3.63 6.93 2.87
C ALA A 195 -5.01 7.60 3.06
N ALA A 196 -5.13 8.88 2.66
CA ALA A 196 -6.39 9.60 2.74
C ALA A 196 -7.48 8.94 1.88
N TRP A 197 -7.15 8.49 0.67
CA TRP A 197 -8.10 7.77 -0.19
C TRP A 197 -8.56 6.46 0.44
N PHE A 198 -7.64 5.67 0.99
CA PHE A 198 -7.95 4.42 1.70
C PHE A 198 -8.89 4.66 2.89
N ILE A 199 -8.56 5.63 3.73
CA ILE A 199 -9.36 5.99 4.91
C ILE A 199 -10.74 6.47 4.47
N ALA A 200 -10.82 7.36 3.49
CA ALA A 200 -12.06 7.94 3.00
C ALA A 200 -13.01 6.87 2.41
N VAL A 201 -12.49 5.99 1.56
CA VAL A 201 -13.25 4.87 0.99
C VAL A 201 -13.67 3.89 2.07
N GLY A 202 -12.77 3.57 3.01
CA GLY A 202 -13.04 2.67 4.12
C GLY A 202 -14.13 3.20 5.06
N LEU A 203 -14.14 4.50 5.35
CA LEU A 203 -15.20 5.16 6.11
C LEU A 203 -16.55 5.07 5.40
N LYS A 204 -16.59 5.24 4.07
CA LYS A 204 -17.83 5.03 3.30
C LYS A 204 -18.30 3.58 3.38
N LEU A 205 -17.41 2.61 3.18
CA LEU A 205 -17.77 1.18 3.31
C LEU A 205 -18.32 0.84 4.69
N TRP A 206 -17.72 1.39 5.76
CA TRP A 206 -18.20 1.22 7.13
C TRP A 206 -19.60 1.83 7.34
N GLY A 207 -19.85 2.99 6.72
CA GLY A 207 -21.09 3.77 6.78
C GLY A 207 -22.26 3.27 5.91
N LEU A 208 -22.04 2.35 4.95
CA LEU A 208 -23.03 1.82 3.97
C LEU A 208 -24.21 1.00 4.58
N LYS A 209 -24.58 1.28 5.83
CA LYS A 209 -25.65 0.63 6.58
C LYS A 209 -26.65 1.58 7.23
N ASN A 210 -26.45 2.90 7.07
CA ASN A 210 -27.28 3.89 7.74
C ASN A 210 -28.37 4.50 6.84
N GLU A 211 -28.29 4.33 5.51
CA GLU A 211 -29.26 4.93 4.57
C GLU A 211 -30.48 4.04 4.26
N ALA A 212 -30.50 2.78 4.68
CA ALA A 212 -31.63 1.86 4.42
C ALA A 212 -32.65 1.80 5.58
N ARG A 213 -32.57 2.74 6.53
CA ARG A 213 -33.43 2.84 7.72
C ARG A 213 -33.92 4.27 8.02
N ALA A 214 -33.74 5.19 7.07
CA ALA A 214 -34.33 6.53 7.11
C ALA A 214 -35.51 6.58 6.14
#